data_AF-A0A9D9QBP2-F1
#
_entry.id   AF-A0A9D9QBP2-F1
#
_cell.length_a   1.000
_cell.length_b   1.000
_cell.length_c   1.000
_cell.angle_alpha   90.00
_cell.angle_beta   90.00
_cell.angle_gamma   90.00
#
_symmetry.space_group_name_H-M   'P 1'
#
loop_
_entity.id
_entity.type
_entity.pdbx_description
1 polymer ?
#
loop_
_entity_poly.entity_id
_entity_poly.type
_entity_poly.pdbx_seq_one_letter_code
_entity_poly.pdbx_strand_id
1 'polypeptide(L)'
;MKKAFTLIELLIVMVIVGVLFAIALPKYRNTVERGRALEGIANVRSIGEYLSAQCIVNGNSFPTDSGNRTRLIEQAKKDVVKSKYFTLNLTTSNLAEIIATRQDGWNYSLTGTIEGCVLQSIVCSDDDTGECADLDLLGNPDNGGNLL
;
A
#
# COMPACT_ATOMS: atom_id res chain seq x y z
N MET A 1 -43.45 -31.41 20.53
CA MET A 1 -42.44 -32.32 19.95
C MET A 1 -41.34 -31.47 19.36
N LYS A 2 -40.09 -31.58 19.84
CA LYS A 2 -38.96 -30.80 19.31
C LYS A 2 -38.44 -31.51 18.05
N LYS A 3 -38.53 -30.86 16.88
CA LYS A 3 -37.88 -31.33 15.64
C LYS A 3 -36.37 -31.30 15.86
N ALA A 4 -35.74 -32.47 15.84
CA ALA A 4 -34.28 -32.59 15.83
C ALA A 4 -33.79 -32.55 14.37
N PHE A 5 -32.77 -31.75 14.12
CA PHE A 5 -32.05 -31.72 12.83
C PHE A 5 -31.42 -33.08 12.56
N THR A 6 -31.47 -33.55 11.32
CA THR A 6 -30.83 -34.82 10.96
C THR A 6 -29.33 -34.62 10.72
N LEU A 7 -28.49 -35.57 11.13
CA LEU A 7 -27.04 -35.50 10.91
C LEU A 7 -26.68 -35.42 9.42
N ILE A 8 -27.47 -36.07 8.56
CA ILE A 8 -27.26 -36.04 7.11
C ILE A 8 -27.55 -34.67 6.50
N GLU A 9 -28.53 -33.95 7.05
CA GLU A 9 -28.87 -32.59 6.63
C GLU A 9 -27.75 -31.62 6.98
N LEU A 10 -27.12 -31.78 8.15
CA LEU A 10 -25.94 -31.00 8.51
C LEU A 10 -24.72 -31.35 7.65
N LEU A 11 -24.56 -32.62 7.26
CA LEU A 11 -23.44 -33.09 6.45
C LEU A 11 -23.46 -32.49 5.05
N ILE A 12 -24.61 -32.50 4.37
CA ILE A 12 -24.73 -31.93 3.01
C ILE A 12 -24.50 -30.42 3.05
N VAL A 13 -24.99 -29.73 4.09
CA VAL A 13 -24.76 -28.29 4.28
C VAL A 13 -23.27 -28.00 4.41
N MET A 14 -22.53 -28.78 5.22
CA MET A 14 -21.09 -28.59 5.37
C MET A 14 -20.33 -28.81 4.06
N VAL A 15 -20.73 -29.78 3.24
CA VAL A 15 -20.12 -30.03 1.92
C VAL A 15 -20.31 -28.82 1.01
N ILE A 16 -21.53 -28.28 0.92
CA ILE A 16 -21.82 -27.12 0.06
C ILE A 16 -21.06 -25.89 0.54
N VAL A 17 -21.07 -25.61 1.86
CA VAL A 17 -20.32 -24.48 2.43
C VAL A 17 -18.82 -24.62 2.22
N GLY A 18 -18.27 -25.84 2.27
CA GLY A 18 -16.87 -26.13 1.98
C GLY A 18 -16.46 -25.75 0.55
N VAL A 19 -17.27 -26.08 -0.45
CA VAL A 19 -17.02 -25.72 -1.85
C VAL A 19 -17.07 -24.20 -2.05
N LEU A 20 -18.04 -23.52 -1.45
CA LEU A 20 -18.15 -22.06 -1.52
C LEU A 20 -16.92 -21.38 -0.89
N PHE A 21 -16.47 -21.85 0.28
CA PHE A 21 -15.28 -21.30 0.94
C PHE A 21 -14.01 -21.44 0.11
N ALA A 22 -13.82 -22.58 -0.57
CA ALA A 22 -12.63 -22.83 -1.40
C ALA A 22 -12.45 -21.77 -2.50
N ILE A 23 -13.56 -21.29 -3.09
CA ILE A 23 -13.53 -20.27 -4.15
C ILE A 23 -13.52 -18.85 -3.54
N ALA A 24 -14.26 -18.64 -2.46
CA ALA A 24 -14.46 -17.30 -1.87
C ALA A 24 -13.24 -16.80 -1.10
N LEU A 25 -12.53 -17.66 -0.38
CA LEU A 25 -11.43 -17.27 0.51
C LEU A 25 -10.25 -16.60 -0.21
N PRO A 26 -9.70 -17.12 -1.34
CA PRO A 26 -8.62 -16.44 -2.04
C PRO A 26 -9.05 -15.06 -2.55
N LYS A 27 -10.26 -14.95 -3.09
CA LYS A 27 -10.82 -13.67 -3.57
C LYS A 27 -11.00 -12.66 -2.44
N TYR A 28 -11.52 -13.09 -1.29
CA TYR A 28 -11.72 -12.22 -0.14
C TYR A 28 -10.38 -11.65 0.37
N ARG A 29 -9.32 -12.48 0.44
CA ARG A 29 -8.00 -12.03 0.87
C ARG A 29 -7.45 -10.93 -0.05
N ASN A 30 -7.54 -11.11 -1.37
CA ASN A 30 -7.07 -10.10 -2.32
C ASN A 30 -7.85 -8.78 -2.20
N THR A 31 -9.17 -8.82 -2.01
CA THR A 31 -9.98 -7.60 -1.80
C THR A 31 -9.58 -6.84 -0.53
N VAL A 32 -9.30 -7.55 0.57
CA VAL A 32 -8.85 -6.91 1.81
C VAL A 32 -7.46 -6.30 1.64
N GLU A 33 -6.54 -6.99 0.97
CA GLU A 33 -5.20 -6.46 0.69
C GLU A 33 -5.25 -5.25 -0.25
N ARG A 34 -6.14 -5.25 -1.25
CA ARG A 34 -6.37 -4.08 -2.10
C ARG A 34 -6.77 -2.85 -1.27
N GLY A 35 -7.68 -3.03 -0.30
CA GLY A 35 -8.07 -1.95 0.62
C GLY A 35 -6.88 -1.41 1.41
N ARG A 36 -5.98 -2.29 1.87
CA ARG A 36 -4.75 -1.90 2.58
C ARG A 36 -3.78 -1.17 1.67
N ALA A 37 -3.58 -1.62 0.45
CA ALA A 37 -2.71 -0.94 -0.50
C ALA A 37 -3.23 0.45 -0.88
N LEU A 38 -4.55 0.63 -1.03
CA LEU A 38 -5.15 1.97 -1.22
C LEU A 38 -4.88 2.91 -0.02
N GLU A 39 -4.91 2.40 1.21
CA GLU A 39 -4.48 3.15 2.40
C GLU A 39 -3.00 3.53 2.29
N GLY A 40 -2.14 2.60 1.86
CA GLY A 40 -0.73 2.86 1.59
C GLY A 40 -0.50 3.94 0.54
N ILE A 41 -1.24 3.91 -0.58
CA ILE A 41 -1.17 4.91 -1.65
C ILE A 41 -1.59 6.29 -1.12
N ALA A 42 -2.68 6.37 -0.34
CA ALA A 42 -3.11 7.62 0.28
C ALA A 42 -2.05 8.20 1.23
N ASN A 43 -1.35 7.34 1.97
CA ASN A 43 -0.24 7.73 2.84
C ASN A 43 0.94 8.26 2.02
N VAL A 44 1.37 7.55 0.96
CA VAL A 44 2.45 8.00 0.06
C VAL A 44 2.09 9.34 -0.59
N ARG A 45 0.84 9.50 -1.05
CA ARG A 45 0.35 10.75 -1.64
C ARG A 45 0.42 11.91 -0.66
N SER A 46 -0.06 11.72 0.58
CA SER A 46 -0.03 12.77 1.61
C SER A 46 1.40 13.20 1.93
N ILE A 47 2.34 12.25 1.99
CA ILE A 47 3.77 12.55 2.18
C ILE A 47 4.34 13.27 0.96
N GLY A 48 4.00 12.82 -0.25
CA GLY A 48 4.41 13.44 -1.49
C GLY A 48 3.96 14.89 -1.60
N GLU A 49 2.72 15.18 -1.22
CA GLU A 49 2.16 16.54 -1.15
C GLU A 49 2.90 17.41 -0.11
N TYR A 50 3.25 16.85 1.04
CA TYR A 50 4.05 17.56 2.04
C TYR A 50 5.48 17.87 1.52
N LEU A 51 6.16 16.88 0.94
CA LEU A 51 7.53 17.03 0.45
C LEU A 51 7.61 17.94 -0.77
N SER A 52 6.64 17.86 -1.69
CA SER A 52 6.51 18.79 -2.82
C SER A 52 6.34 20.23 -2.35
N ALA A 53 5.46 20.48 -1.37
CA ALA A 53 5.29 21.82 -0.80
C ALA A 53 6.61 22.35 -0.19
N GLN A 54 7.34 21.52 0.54
CA GLN A 54 8.65 21.90 1.11
C GLN A 54 9.70 22.15 0.03
N CYS A 55 9.69 21.37 -1.05
CA CYS A 55 10.58 21.54 -2.19
C CYS A 55 10.32 22.89 -2.90
N ILE A 56 9.05 23.29 -3.06
CA ILE A 56 8.66 24.57 -3.64
C ILE A 56 9.08 25.74 -2.74
N VAL A 57 8.83 25.66 -1.43
CA VAL A 57 9.18 26.71 -0.46
C VAL A 57 10.70 26.95 -0.40
N ASN A 58 11.50 25.90 -0.62
CA ASN A 58 12.97 25.98 -0.64
C ASN A 58 13.53 26.32 -2.05
N GLY A 59 12.73 26.92 -2.93
CA GLY A 59 13.20 27.39 -4.23
C GLY A 59 13.31 26.28 -5.28
N ASN A 60 12.32 25.39 -5.33
CA ASN A 60 12.26 24.22 -6.21
C ASN A 60 13.38 23.20 -6.00
N SER A 61 13.85 23.06 -4.76
CA SER A 61 14.90 22.10 -4.43
C SER A 61 14.69 21.51 -3.04
N PHE A 62 15.11 20.26 -2.86
CA PHE A 62 15.18 19.67 -1.54
C PHE A 62 16.42 20.18 -0.80
N PRO A 63 16.37 20.32 0.54
CA PRO A 63 17.54 20.76 1.29
C PRO A 63 18.75 19.86 1.04
N THR A 64 19.90 20.50 0.81
CA THR A 64 21.18 19.79 0.60
C THR A 64 21.82 19.39 1.92
N ASP A 65 21.54 20.12 3.00
CA ASP A 65 22.08 19.83 4.34
C ASP A 65 21.45 18.58 4.93
N SER A 66 22.28 17.59 5.28
CA SER A 66 21.83 16.33 5.88
C SER A 66 20.94 16.53 7.11
N GLY A 67 21.25 17.50 7.97
CA GLY A 67 20.46 17.83 9.15
C GLY A 67 19.05 18.34 8.82
N ASN A 68 18.93 19.19 7.80
CA ASN A 68 17.62 19.69 7.35
C ASN A 68 16.79 18.56 6.70
N ARG A 69 17.42 17.69 5.91
CA ARG A 69 16.76 16.51 5.33
C ARG A 69 16.19 15.58 6.39
N THR A 70 16.97 15.29 7.44
CA THR A 70 16.50 14.43 8.54
C THR A 70 15.29 15.04 9.23
N ARG A 71 15.29 16.35 9.50
CA ARG A 71 14.13 17.03 10.12
C ARG A 71 12.89 17.01 9.24
N LEU A 72 13.04 17.21 7.92
CA LEU A 72 11.94 17.10 6.99
C LEU A 72 11.35 15.69 6.94
N ILE A 73 12.21 14.65 6.92
CA ILE A 73 11.77 13.25 6.94
C ILE A 73 11.04 12.95 8.26
N GLU A 74 11.60 13.32 9.41
CA GLU A 74 10.96 13.13 10.71
C GLU A 74 9.59 13.82 10.79
N GLN A 75 9.47 15.03 10.23
CA GLN A 75 8.20 15.75 10.19
C GLN A 75 7.19 15.11 9.22
N ALA A 76 7.63 14.69 8.03
CA ALA A 76 6.81 13.96 7.08
C ALA A 76 6.30 12.63 7.67
N LYS A 77 7.13 11.99 8.50
CA LYS A 77 6.77 10.77 9.22
C LYS A 77 5.77 11.02 10.35
N LYS A 78 5.84 12.15 11.05
CA LYS A 78 5.05 12.41 12.25
C LYS A 78 3.53 12.38 12.03
N ASP A 79 3.08 12.81 10.85
CA ASP A 79 1.64 12.92 10.55
C ASP A 79 1.08 11.68 9.81
N VAL A 80 1.96 10.84 9.23
CA VAL A 80 1.56 9.69 8.38
C VAL A 80 1.97 8.32 8.97
N VAL A 81 2.94 8.25 9.90
CA VAL A 81 3.48 7.00 10.49
C VAL A 81 2.65 6.48 11.68
N LYS A 82 1.33 6.63 11.63
CA LYS A 82 0.41 5.76 12.41
C LYS A 82 -0.26 4.70 11.53
N SER A 83 0.33 4.41 10.38
CA SER A 83 -0.15 3.31 9.56
C SER A 83 0.12 1.99 10.28
N LYS A 84 -0.93 1.21 10.52
CA LYS A 84 -0.83 -0.12 11.16
C LYS A 84 -0.14 -1.14 10.24
N TYR A 85 -0.13 -0.89 8.93
CA TYR A 85 0.21 -1.89 7.93
C TYR A 85 1.50 -1.59 7.14
N PHE A 86 2.00 -0.36 7.15
CA PHE A 86 3.15 0.06 6.34
C PHE A 86 4.26 0.71 7.18
N THR A 87 5.51 0.37 6.87
CA THR A 87 6.69 1.13 7.28
C THR A 87 7.04 2.12 6.19
N LEU A 88 7.34 3.36 6.58
CA LEU A 88 7.76 4.40 5.66
C LEU A 88 9.27 4.62 5.74
N ASN A 89 9.93 4.37 4.63
CA ASN A 89 11.35 4.61 4.42
C ASN A 89 11.52 5.75 3.43
N LEU A 90 12.11 6.85 3.92
CA LEU A 90 12.60 7.94 3.10
C LEU A 90 14.09 8.02 3.31
N THR A 91 14.85 8.04 2.22
CA THR A 91 16.31 8.14 2.31
C THR A 91 16.71 9.61 2.41
N THR A 92 17.73 9.89 3.20
CA THR A 92 18.25 11.26 3.22
C THR A 92 18.95 11.55 1.88
N SER A 93 19.64 10.57 1.27
CA SER A 93 20.35 10.72 -0.01
C SER A 93 19.46 11.12 -1.17
N ASN A 94 18.20 10.68 -1.18
CA ASN A 94 17.24 10.98 -2.23
C ASN A 94 15.86 11.28 -1.65
N LEU A 95 15.59 12.56 -1.36
CA LEU A 95 14.27 13.02 -0.88
C LEU A 95 13.18 12.99 -1.96
N ALA A 96 13.55 12.70 -3.20
CA ALA A 96 12.62 12.51 -4.31
C ALA A 96 11.94 11.13 -4.29
N GLU A 97 12.27 10.25 -3.35
CA GLU A 97 11.75 8.88 -3.30
C GLU A 97 11.14 8.56 -1.94
N ILE A 98 9.88 8.13 -1.95
CA ILE A 98 9.10 7.74 -0.78
C ILE A 98 8.79 6.27 -0.92
N ILE A 99 9.25 5.44 0.01
CA ILE A 99 9.01 4.00 -0.05
C ILE A 99 8.14 3.60 1.15
N ALA A 100 6.96 3.08 0.87
CA ALA A 100 6.09 2.47 1.88
C ALA A 100 6.11 0.95 1.71
N THR A 101 6.70 0.23 2.65
CA THR A 101 6.79 -1.24 2.62
C THR A 101 5.71 -1.86 3.51
N ARG A 102 5.00 -2.88 3.02
CA ARG A 102 4.04 -3.63 3.83
C ARG A 102 4.78 -4.37 4.96
N GLN A 103 4.26 -4.28 6.19
CA GLN A 103 4.87 -4.86 7.39
C GLN A 103 4.45 -6.32 7.68
N ASP A 104 3.29 -6.77 7.20
CA ASP A 104 2.78 -8.11 7.47
C ASP A 104 2.03 -8.72 6.29
N GLY A 105 2.17 -10.03 6.11
CA GLY A 105 1.43 -10.76 5.09
C GLY A 105 2.14 -10.73 3.74
N TRP A 106 1.59 -9.99 2.78
CA TRP A 106 2.14 -9.90 1.43
C TRP A 106 3.31 -8.93 1.41
N ASN A 107 4.40 -9.29 0.74
CA ASN A 107 5.60 -8.47 0.66
C ASN A 107 5.56 -7.61 -0.60
N TYR A 108 5.08 -6.38 -0.45
CA TYR A 108 5.13 -5.39 -1.52
C TYR A 108 5.50 -4.01 -0.97
N SER A 109 5.98 -3.18 -1.87
CA SER A 109 6.36 -1.79 -1.62
C SER A 109 5.63 -0.85 -2.57
N LEU A 110 5.29 0.32 -2.06
CA LEU A 110 4.76 1.44 -2.83
C LEU A 110 5.81 2.53 -2.88
N THR A 111 6.31 2.83 -4.06
CA THR A 111 7.35 3.83 -4.29
C THR A 111 6.76 5.05 -4.97
N GLY A 112 6.71 6.16 -4.24
CA GLY A 112 6.37 7.48 -4.76
C GLY A 112 7.62 8.21 -5.25
N THR A 113 7.59 8.73 -6.48
CA THR A 113 8.68 9.52 -7.05
C THR A 113 8.26 10.97 -7.23
N ILE A 114 9.07 11.89 -6.72
CA ILE A 114 8.88 13.33 -6.84
C ILE A 114 9.91 13.88 -7.83
N GLU A 115 9.44 14.44 -8.94
CA GLU A 115 10.30 15.11 -9.92
C GLU A 115 9.84 16.57 -10.03
N GLY A 116 10.78 17.51 -10.09
CA GLY A 116 10.45 18.94 -10.19
C GLY A 116 9.54 19.45 -9.06
N CYS A 117 9.68 18.90 -7.85
CA CYS A 117 8.81 19.17 -6.70
C CYS A 117 7.33 18.78 -6.90
N VAL A 118 7.01 17.82 -7.77
CA VAL A 118 5.66 17.29 -7.93
C VAL A 118 5.72 15.77 -7.81
N LEU A 119 4.76 15.16 -7.12
CA LEU A 119 4.62 13.71 -7.08
C LEU A 119 4.21 13.23 -8.48
N GLN A 120 5.14 12.61 -9.19
CA GLN A 120 5.00 12.25 -10.60
C GLN A 120 4.48 10.82 -10.77
N SER A 121 4.87 9.93 -9.86
CA SER A 121 4.38 8.56 -9.89
C SER A 121 4.27 7.94 -8.51
N ILE A 122 3.37 6.97 -8.40
CA ILE A 122 3.38 5.96 -7.35
C ILE A 122 3.41 4.61 -8.04
N VAL A 123 4.41 3.79 -7.77
CA VAL A 123 4.58 2.47 -8.38
C VAL A 123 4.48 1.42 -7.28
N CYS A 124 3.87 0.28 -7.57
CA CYS A 124 3.85 -0.86 -6.66
C CYS A 124 4.78 -1.95 -7.16
N SER A 125 5.63 -2.47 -6.29
CA SER A 125 6.56 -3.57 -6.58
C SER A 125 6.39 -4.67 -5.53
N ASP A 126 6.19 -5.90 -5.98
CA ASP A 126 6.26 -7.12 -5.15
C ASP A 126 7.66 -7.74 -5.27
N ASP A 127 8.11 -8.46 -4.23
CA ASP A 127 9.41 -9.13 -4.20
C ASP A 127 9.49 -10.32 -5.18
N ASP A 128 8.36 -10.96 -5.49
CA ASP A 128 8.34 -12.20 -6.28
C ASP A 128 8.32 -11.96 -7.80
N THR A 129 7.68 -10.88 -8.25
CA THR A 129 7.47 -10.59 -9.68
C THR A 129 7.96 -9.21 -10.11
N GLY A 130 8.36 -8.35 -9.16
CA GLY A 130 8.68 -6.94 -9.41
C GLY A 130 7.45 -6.06 -9.64
N GLU A 131 6.25 -6.64 -9.60
CA GLU A 131 4.98 -6.01 -9.97
C GLU A 131 3.86 -6.48 -9.04
N CYS A 132 2.96 -5.59 -8.63
CA CYS A 132 1.84 -5.98 -7.75
C CYS A 132 0.65 -6.55 -8.54
N ALA A 133 0.90 -7.55 -9.39
CA ALA A 133 -0.06 -8.01 -10.39
C ALA A 133 -1.36 -8.60 -9.81
N ASP A 134 -1.27 -9.20 -8.61
CA ASP A 134 -2.41 -9.80 -7.93
C ASP A 134 -3.30 -8.78 -7.17
N LEU A 135 -2.86 -7.52 -7.09
CA LEU A 135 -3.52 -6.50 -6.27
C LEU A 135 -4.49 -5.59 -7.06
N ASP A 136 -4.50 -5.65 -8.39
CA ASP A 136 -5.34 -4.90 -9.36
C ASP A 136 -5.91 -3.59 -8.76
N LEU A 137 -4.99 -2.67 -8.43
CA LEU A 137 -5.31 -1.60 -7.50
C LEU A 137 -6.29 -0.57 -8.06
N LEU A 138 -6.42 -0.46 -9.38
CA LEU A 138 -7.25 0.53 -10.06
C LEU A 138 -7.97 0.01 -11.32
N GLY A 139 -8.02 -1.31 -11.56
CA GLY A 139 -8.49 -1.83 -12.85
C GLY A 139 -7.50 -1.52 -13.99
N ASN A 140 -6.22 -1.30 -13.65
CA ASN A 140 -5.15 -1.05 -14.59
C ASN A 140 -4.48 -2.39 -14.91
N PRO A 141 -4.62 -2.94 -16.13
CA PRO A 141 -4.08 -4.26 -16.49
C PRO A 141 -2.55 -4.32 -16.48
N ASP A 142 -1.87 -3.18 -16.39
CA ASP A 142 -0.41 -3.05 -16.53
C ASP A 142 0.33 -2.99 -15.18
N ASN A 143 -0.22 -3.60 -14.12
CA ASN A 143 0.50 -4.22 -13.01
C ASN A 143 1.98 -3.79 -12.84
N GLY A 144 2.27 -2.56 -12.40
CA GLY A 144 3.63 -1.99 -12.43
C GLY A 144 3.68 -0.56 -12.97
N GLY A 145 2.61 -0.13 -13.64
CA GLY A 145 2.40 1.27 -14.07
C GLY A 145 2.07 2.24 -12.93
N ASN A 146 2.21 3.53 -13.24
CA ASN A 146 1.90 4.64 -12.34
C ASN A 146 0.47 4.56 -11.77
N LEU A 147 0.34 4.71 -10.45
CA LEU A 147 -0.90 4.63 -9.66
C LEU A 147 -1.49 6.01 -9.30
N LEU A 148 -0.95 7.08 -9.89
CA LEU A 148 -1.53 8.43 -9.88
C LEU A 148 -2.48 8.62 -11.06
#